data_AF-A0A498D7Q6-F1
#
_entry.id   AF-A0A498D7Q6-F1
#
_cell.length_a   1.000
_cell.length_b   1.000
_cell.length_c   1.000
_cell.angle_alpha   90.00
_cell.angle_beta   90.00
_cell.angle_gamma   90.00
#
_symmetry.space_group_name_H-M   'P 1'
#
loop_
_entity.id
_entity.type
_entity.pdbx_description
1 polymer ?
#
loop_
_entity_poly.entity_id
_entity_poly.type
_entity_poly.pdbx_seq_one_letter_code
_entity_poly.pdbx_strand_id
1 'polypeptide(L)'
;MTENEGIEVLETIAELYPRFDLNKRKAKVLLPHLMEMEYNGVMEKLFSYVTENPYPPTIAEIAVYPPKPYEGDEEIRRWEEEAAKVPQEVKDRFYKVFEQLVKDKTGQ
;
A
#
# COMPACT_ATOMS: atom_id res chain seq x y z
N MET A 1 11.35 -3.96 -2.57
CA MET A 1 12.05 -4.52 -3.77
C MET A 1 13.40 -5.06 -3.33
N THR A 2 14.04 -5.88 -4.15
CA THR A 2 15.40 -6.39 -3.92
C THR A 2 16.46 -5.31 -4.18
N GLU A 3 17.70 -5.56 -3.76
CA GLU A 3 18.81 -4.64 -4.04
C GLU A 3 19.07 -4.50 -5.55
N ASN A 4 19.03 -5.59 -6.31
CA ASN A 4 19.21 -5.56 -7.77
C ASN A 4 18.12 -4.75 -8.46
N GLU A 5 16.87 -4.93 -8.06
CA GLU A 5 15.73 -4.12 -8.55
C GLU A 5 15.92 -2.63 -8.20
N GLY A 6 16.41 -2.32 -7.00
CA GLY A 6 16.73 -0.94 -6.62
C GLY A 6 17.87 -0.33 -7.43
N ILE A 7 18.89 -1.13 -7.78
CA ILE A 7 19.98 -0.70 -8.66
C ILE A 7 19.43 -0.41 -10.05
N GLU A 8 18.59 -1.29 -10.58
CA GLU A 8 17.96 -1.12 -11.90
C GLU A 8 17.14 0.18 -11.98
N VAL A 9 16.39 0.53 -10.92
CA VAL A 9 15.68 1.81 -10.85
C VAL A 9 16.65 3.00 -10.97
N LEU A 10 17.77 2.96 -10.25
CA LEU A 10 18.77 4.04 -10.29
C LEU A 10 19.48 4.13 -11.65
N GLU A 11 19.81 2.99 -12.25
CA GLU A 11 20.41 2.90 -13.58
C GLU A 11 19.44 3.44 -14.64
N THR A 12 18.17 3.06 -14.57
CA THR A 12 17.11 3.58 -15.45
C THR A 12 17.00 5.11 -15.37
N ILE A 13 17.04 5.67 -14.15
CA ILE A 13 17.05 7.14 -13.98
C ILE A 13 18.31 7.75 -14.62
N ALA A 14 19.48 7.13 -14.47
CA ALA A 14 20.72 7.61 -15.07
C ALA A 14 20.71 7.57 -16.62
N GLU A 15 20.09 6.54 -17.20
CA GLU A 15 19.94 6.38 -18.65
C GLU A 15 18.97 7.40 -19.26
N LEU A 16 17.82 7.62 -18.59
CA LEU A 16 16.80 8.57 -19.06
C LEU A 16 17.21 10.03 -18.85
N TYR A 17 18.04 10.31 -17.84
CA TYR A 17 18.49 11.66 -17.51
C TYR A 17 20.02 11.75 -17.54
N PRO A 18 20.65 12.13 -18.67
CA PRO A 18 22.11 12.21 -18.80
C PRO A 18 22.82 13.13 -17.80
N ARG A 19 22.08 14.05 -17.15
CA ARG A 19 22.60 14.95 -16.10
C ARG A 19 22.58 14.33 -14.70
N PHE A 20 21.93 13.18 -14.53
CA PHE A 20 21.89 12.46 -13.28
C PHE A 20 23.20 11.69 -13.08
N ASP A 21 24.14 12.32 -12.39
CA ASP A 21 25.41 11.69 -12.02
C ASP A 21 25.18 10.59 -10.95
N LEU A 22 24.94 9.36 -11.38
CA LEU A 22 24.85 8.21 -10.48
C LEU A 22 26.26 7.77 -10.06
N ASN A 23 26.51 7.77 -8.76
CA ASN A 23 27.77 7.32 -8.19
C ASN A 23 27.55 6.46 -6.94
N LYS A 24 28.58 5.74 -6.50
CA LYS A 24 28.52 4.82 -5.35
C LYS A 24 27.97 5.48 -4.08
N ARG A 25 28.28 6.77 -3.86
CA ARG A 25 27.80 7.49 -2.69
C ARG A 25 26.28 7.72 -2.76
N LYS A 26 25.76 8.14 -3.92
CA LYS A 26 24.31 8.30 -4.12
C LYS A 26 23.58 6.95 -4.02
N ALA A 27 24.10 5.92 -4.66
CA ALA A 27 23.51 4.57 -4.56
C ALA A 27 23.40 4.11 -3.10
N LYS A 28 24.48 4.27 -2.31
CA LYS A 28 24.48 3.92 -0.88
C LYS A 28 23.42 4.66 -0.05
N VAL A 29 23.04 5.87 -0.46
CA VAL A 29 22.02 6.69 0.23
C VAL A 29 20.61 6.34 -0.24
N LEU A 30 20.42 6.12 -1.54
CA LEU A 30 19.08 5.97 -2.13
C LEU A 30 18.59 4.51 -2.10
N LEU A 31 19.47 3.52 -2.22
CA LEU A 31 19.11 2.11 -2.26
C LEU A 31 18.30 1.65 -1.04
N PRO A 32 18.66 1.99 0.21
CA PRO A 32 17.88 1.57 1.38
C PRO A 32 16.42 2.04 1.31
N HIS A 33 16.18 3.25 0.79
CA HIS A 33 14.83 3.78 0.63
C HIS A 33 14.05 3.10 -0.49
N LEU A 34 14.70 2.79 -1.60
CA LEU A 34 14.08 2.04 -2.70
C LEU A 34 13.68 0.64 -2.26
N MET A 35 14.49 -0.04 -1.44
CA MET A 35 14.21 -1.39 -0.96
C MET A 35 12.92 -1.51 -0.14
N GLU A 36 12.46 -0.41 0.48
CA GLU A 36 11.18 -0.33 1.20
C GLU A 36 9.94 -0.27 0.29
N MET A 37 10.14 -0.11 -1.03
CA MET A 37 9.08 0.16 -2.01
C MET A 37 8.75 -1.07 -2.87
N GLU A 38 7.63 -1.03 -3.58
CA GLU A 38 7.22 -2.04 -4.55
C GLU A 38 7.80 -1.69 -5.93
N TYR A 39 8.50 -2.64 -6.55
CA TYR A 39 9.30 -2.39 -7.75
C TYR A 39 8.45 -1.98 -8.96
N ASN A 40 7.38 -2.70 -9.26
CA ASN A 40 6.60 -2.47 -10.48
C ASN A 40 5.92 -1.09 -10.43
N GLY A 41 5.35 -0.73 -9.29
CA GLY A 41 4.72 0.56 -9.07
C GLY A 41 5.71 1.72 -9.11
N VAL A 42 6.93 1.52 -8.62
CA VAL A 42 8.01 2.52 -8.76
C VAL A 42 8.37 2.74 -10.24
N MET A 43 8.53 1.65 -11.02
CA MET A 43 8.83 1.74 -12.45
C MET A 43 7.70 2.38 -13.25
N GLU A 44 6.44 2.04 -12.96
CA GLU A 44 5.26 2.65 -13.60
C GLU A 44 5.20 4.16 -13.32
N LYS A 45 5.43 4.58 -12.07
CA LYS A 45 5.51 6.01 -11.73
C LYS A 45 6.69 6.69 -12.41
N LEU A 46 7.86 6.05 -12.46
CA LEU A 46 9.04 6.60 -13.13
C LEU A 46 8.76 6.84 -14.62
N PHE A 47 8.20 5.85 -15.32
CA PHE A 47 7.87 6.01 -16.74
C PHE A 47 6.78 7.04 -16.99
N SER A 48 5.80 7.16 -16.09
CA SER A 48 4.81 8.23 -16.18
C SER A 48 5.46 9.60 -15.99
N TYR A 49 6.32 9.73 -14.97
CA TYR A 49 7.00 10.98 -14.63
C TYR A 49 7.87 11.51 -15.78
N VAL A 50 8.61 10.64 -16.47
CA VAL A 50 9.54 11.05 -17.54
C VAL A 50 8.84 11.61 -18.78
N THR A 51 7.54 11.33 -18.96
CA THR A 51 6.77 11.89 -20.09
C THR A 51 6.46 13.38 -19.91
N GLU A 52 6.42 13.86 -18.67
CA GLU A 52 5.98 15.21 -18.33
C GLU A 52 7.12 16.10 -17.80
N ASN A 53 8.21 15.49 -17.30
CA ASN A 53 9.23 16.19 -16.54
C ASN A 53 10.62 16.07 -17.20
N PRO A 54 11.30 17.19 -17.50
CA PRO A 54 12.63 17.17 -18.10
C PRO A 54 13.77 16.97 -17.09
N TYR A 55 13.47 16.94 -15.78
CA TYR A 55 14.44 16.78 -14.70
C TYR A 55 14.28 15.43 -14.02
N PRO A 56 15.36 14.84 -13.47
CA PRO A 56 15.28 13.56 -12.78
C PRO A 56 14.35 13.63 -11.56
N PRO A 57 13.55 12.60 -11.30
CA PRO A 57 12.70 12.57 -10.12
C PRO A 57 13.52 12.41 -8.84
N THR A 58 12.95 12.89 -7.75
CA THR A 58 13.27 12.48 -6.39
C THR A 58 12.65 11.12 -6.09
N ILE A 59 13.21 10.41 -5.11
CA ILE A 59 12.66 9.12 -4.67
C ILE A 59 11.20 9.25 -4.19
N ALA A 60 10.82 10.40 -3.64
CA ALA A 60 9.46 10.65 -3.15
C ALA A 60 8.42 10.72 -4.30
N GLU A 61 8.80 11.25 -5.46
CA GLU A 61 7.90 11.38 -6.62
C GLU A 61 7.54 10.01 -7.22
N ILE A 62 8.47 9.05 -7.15
CA ILE A 62 8.28 7.68 -7.65
C ILE A 62 7.90 6.70 -6.54
N ALA A 63 7.72 7.14 -5.30
CA ALA A 63 7.51 6.24 -4.18
C ALA A 63 6.20 5.46 -4.28
N VAL A 64 6.30 4.14 -4.20
CA VAL A 64 5.15 3.22 -4.05
C VAL A 64 5.48 2.24 -2.94
N TYR A 65 4.76 2.32 -1.84
CA TYR A 65 4.97 1.41 -0.72
C TYR A 65 3.99 0.24 -0.80
N PRO A 66 4.44 -0.99 -0.47
CA PRO A 66 3.51 -2.09 -0.29
C PRO A 66 2.47 -1.72 0.77
N PRO A 67 1.24 -2.23 0.67
CA PRO A 67 0.26 -2.04 1.72
C PRO A 67 0.87 -2.54 3.03
N LYS A 68 0.90 -1.66 4.04
CA LYS A 68 1.28 -2.09 5.39
C LYS A 68 0.26 -3.13 5.83
N PRO A 69 0.68 -4.30 6.35
CA PRO A 69 -0.26 -5.13 7.09
C PRO A 69 -0.90 -4.25 8.17
N TYR A 70 -2.23 -4.20 8.17
CA TYR A 70 -2.95 -3.33 9.08
C TYR A 70 -2.81 -3.95 10.47
N GLU A 71 -2.48 -3.16 11.50
CA GLU A 71 -2.33 -3.67 12.87
C GLU A 71 -3.61 -4.36 13.37
N GLY A 72 -4.77 -4.01 12.81
CA GLY A 72 -6.05 -4.67 13.07
C GLY A 72 -6.34 -5.93 12.25
N ASP A 73 -5.44 -6.42 11.40
CA ASP A 73 -5.67 -7.66 10.64
C ASP A 73 -5.83 -8.86 11.59
N GLU A 74 -5.10 -8.88 12.71
CA GLU A 74 -5.32 -9.86 13.78
C GLU A 74 -6.63 -9.63 14.52
N GLU A 75 -7.01 -8.39 14.81
CA GLU A 75 -8.27 -8.09 15.52
C GLU A 75 -9.49 -8.45 14.67
N ILE A 76 -9.46 -8.11 13.38
CA ILE A 76 -10.50 -8.46 12.41
C ILE A 76 -10.62 -9.98 12.33
N ARG A 77 -9.50 -10.71 12.22
CA ARG A 77 -9.53 -12.17 12.19
C ARG A 77 -10.10 -12.77 13.49
N ARG A 78 -9.74 -12.19 14.65
CA ARG A 78 -10.32 -12.60 15.94
C ARG A 78 -11.82 -12.35 15.99
N TRP A 79 -12.30 -11.19 15.52
CA TRP A 79 -13.72 -10.89 15.46
C TRP A 79 -14.48 -11.82 14.51
N GLU A 80 -13.90 -12.18 13.37
CA GLU A 80 -14.48 -13.16 12.45
C GLU A 80 -14.57 -14.56 13.10
N GLU A 81 -13.50 -15.00 13.76
CA GLU A 81 -13.46 -16.27 14.51
C GLU A 81 -14.48 -16.28 15.66
N GLU A 82 -14.68 -15.16 16.36
CA GLU A 82 -15.67 -14.99 17.41
C GLU A 82 -17.10 -14.98 16.85
N ALA A 83 -17.35 -14.24 15.77
CA ALA A 83 -18.65 -14.16 15.10
C ALA A 83 -19.07 -15.50 14.47
N ALA A 84 -18.11 -16.33 14.05
CA ALA A 84 -18.35 -17.68 13.54
C ALA A 84 -18.82 -18.65 14.64
N LYS A 85 -18.37 -18.44 15.89
CA LYS A 85 -18.78 -19.26 17.05
C LYS A 85 -20.19 -18.93 17.54
N VAL A 86 -20.78 -17.81 17.14
CA VAL A 86 -22.13 -17.42 17.55
C VAL A 86 -23.16 -18.33 16.88
N PRO A 87 -23.99 -19.08 17.65
CA PRO A 87 -25.02 -19.94 17.10
C PRO A 87 -26.05 -19.16 16.26
N GLN A 88 -26.59 -19.81 15.23
CA GLN A 88 -27.56 -19.18 14.33
C GLN A 88 -28.81 -18.65 15.06
N GLU A 89 -29.27 -19.39 16.08
CA GLU A 89 -30.42 -19.00 16.92
C GLU A 89 -30.24 -17.65 17.62
N VAL A 90 -28.99 -17.33 18.00
CA VAL A 90 -28.65 -16.04 18.63
C VAL A 90 -28.70 -14.92 17.60
N LYS A 91 -28.21 -15.18 16.38
CA LYS A 91 -28.27 -14.22 15.25
C LYS A 91 -29.72 -13.93 14.87
N ASP A 92 -30.54 -14.97 14.74
CA ASP A 92 -31.96 -14.84 14.38
C ASP A 92 -32.75 -14.08 15.44
N ARG A 93 -32.44 -14.31 16.73
CA ARG A 93 -33.03 -13.55 17.83
C ARG A 93 -32.63 -12.08 17.78
N PHE A 94 -31.35 -11.80 17.54
CA PHE A 94 -30.85 -10.44 17.41
C PHE A 94 -31.56 -9.68 16.29
N TYR A 95 -31.70 -10.28 15.10
CA TYR A 95 -32.39 -9.65 13.98
C TYR A 95 -33.85 -9.31 14.30
N LYS A 96 -34.58 -10.21 14.96
CA LYS A 96 -35.97 -9.96 15.38
C LYS A 96 -36.09 -8.79 16.36
N VAL A 97 -35.19 -8.71 17.34
CA VAL A 97 -35.17 -7.62 18.33
C VAL A 97 -34.76 -6.31 17.67
N PHE A 98 -33.77 -6.35 16.77
CA PHE A 98 -33.30 -5.19 16.03
C PHE A 98 -34.40 -4.61 15.12
N GLU A 99 -35.10 -5.45 14.36
CA GLU A 99 -36.23 -5.04 13.53
C GLU A 99 -37.34 -4.38 14.36
N GLN A 100 -37.68 -4.94 15.52
CA GLN A 100 -38.66 -4.34 16.42
C GLN A 100 -38.20 -2.97 16.90
N LEU A 101 -36.94 -2.84 17.32
CA LEU A 101 -36.37 -1.59 17.80
C LEU A 101 -36.34 -0.50 16.71
N VAL A 102 -36.06 -0.89 15.46
CA VAL A 102 -36.09 0.01 14.32
C VAL A 102 -37.52 0.50 14.06
N LYS A 103 -38.52 -0.38 14.09
CA LYS A 103 -39.94 0.00 13.96
C LYS A 103 -40.37 0.97 15.07
N ASP A 104 -40.05 0.63 16.32
CA ASP A 104 -40.36 1.44 17.49
C ASP A 104 -39.72 2.85 17.42
N LYS A 105 -38.51 2.97 16.87
CA LYS A 105 -37.81 4.28 16.72
C LYS A 105 -38.21 5.07 15.48
N THR A 106 -38.65 4.42 14.41
CA THR A 106 -39.02 5.08 13.15
C THR A 106 -40.50 5.42 13.05
N GLY A 107 -41.32 4.99 14.02
CA GLY A 107 -42.71 5.44 14.17
C GLY A 107 -43.66 4.87 13.13
N GLN A 108 -43.37 3.67 12.60
CA GLN A 108 -44.35 2.83 11.88
C GLN A 108 -44.96 1.80 12.83
#